data_AF-A0A975PCD9-F1
#
_entry.id   AF-A0A975PCD9-F1
#
_cell.length_a   1.000
_cell.length_b   1.000
_cell.length_c   1.000
_cell.angle_alpha   90.00
_cell.angle_beta   90.00
_cell.angle_gamma   90.00
#
_symmetry.space_group_name_H-M   'P 1'
#
loop_
_entity.id
_entity.type
_entity.pdbx_description
1 polymer ?
#
loop_
_entity_poly.entity_id
_entity_poly.type
_entity_poly.pdbx_seq_one_letter_code
_entity_poly.pdbx_strand_id
1 'polypeptide(L)'
;MTRLRWGAALWTLCLLTFPAQVIAAAQWPNPYSWSSNFISDLGVTACRTFDAGTRVERYICSPGHLLANGSTVANGALMAVGAVLLWSAWPRQRTGKTAMSFVAAGGVLVMLVGFLAWDVYPEAHDAVALAQALMQWIGMAFLVFALKGSTAARWASALTLASVTLSIAGFVLFIDAISGGPSISLGLGITERLAFDTLTVWGAVLGVILLMTTLGHRSTSSNQEAILGSAPTTSPGA
;
A
#
# COMPACT_ATOMS: atom_id res chain seq x y z
N MET A 1 23.82 1.37 -2.70
CA MET A 1 22.56 1.01 -3.41
C MET A 1 22.02 2.26 -4.10
N THR A 2 21.43 2.13 -5.30
CA THR A 2 20.88 3.30 -6.02
C THR A 2 19.58 3.77 -5.34
N ARG A 3 19.27 5.07 -5.46
CA ARG A 3 18.03 5.69 -4.94
C ARG A 3 16.76 4.88 -5.22
N LEU A 4 16.62 4.37 -6.45
CA LEU A 4 15.46 3.60 -6.88
C LEU A 4 15.32 2.26 -6.15
N ARG A 5 16.44 1.61 -5.82
CA ARG A 5 16.43 0.35 -5.05
C ARG A 5 15.96 0.57 -3.63
N TRP A 6 16.39 1.67 -3.00
CA TRP A 6 15.87 2.06 -1.69
C TRP A 6 14.38 2.34 -1.76
N GLY A 7 13.91 3.12 -2.73
CA GLY A 7 12.48 3.39 -2.89
C GLY A 7 11.64 2.12 -3.05
N ALA A 8 12.10 1.19 -3.91
CA ALA A 8 11.45 -0.09 -4.13
C ALA A 8 11.47 -0.99 -2.87
N ALA A 9 12.60 -1.02 -2.14
CA ALA A 9 12.71 -1.76 -0.89
C ALA A 9 11.78 -1.21 0.21
N LEU A 10 11.67 0.11 0.35
CA LEU A 10 10.74 0.72 1.31
C LEU A 10 9.29 0.35 1.00
N TRP A 11 8.89 0.38 -0.28
CA TRP A 11 7.56 -0.08 -0.69
C TRP A 11 7.35 -1.57 -0.40
N THR A 12 8.34 -2.44 -0.62
CA THR A 12 8.23 -3.85 -0.23
C THR A 12 8.08 -4.02 1.29
N LEU A 13 8.79 -3.21 2.09
CA LEU A 13 8.72 -3.25 3.55
C LEU A 13 7.36 -2.81 4.11
N CYS A 14 6.51 -2.13 3.32
CA CYS A 14 5.11 -1.86 3.69
C CYS A 14 4.34 -3.15 4.08
N LEU A 15 4.73 -4.33 3.55
CA LEU A 15 4.13 -5.61 3.94
C LEU A 15 4.27 -5.94 5.43
N LEU A 16 5.21 -5.32 6.15
CA LEU A 16 5.39 -5.53 7.58
C LEU A 16 4.19 -5.04 8.41
N THR A 17 3.28 -4.25 7.84
CA THR A 17 2.03 -3.88 8.52
C THR A 17 1.13 -5.10 8.76
N PHE A 18 1.12 -6.11 7.88
CA PHE A 18 0.27 -7.28 8.01
C PHE A 18 0.66 -8.20 9.19
N PRO A 19 1.92 -8.62 9.37
CA PRO A 19 2.29 -9.37 10.56
C PRO A 19 2.06 -8.55 11.84
N ALA A 20 2.22 -7.22 11.81
CA ALA A 20 1.87 -6.37 12.96
C ALA A 20 0.36 -6.40 13.27
N GLN A 21 -0.51 -6.32 12.26
CA GLN A 21 -1.95 -6.50 12.41
C GLN A 21 -2.29 -7.89 12.97
N VAL A 22 -1.68 -8.96 12.46
CA VAL A 22 -1.90 -10.34 12.94
C VAL A 22 -1.49 -10.48 14.40
N ILE A 23 -0.33 -9.94 14.78
CA ILE A 23 0.16 -9.97 16.17
C ILE A 23 -0.75 -9.15 17.09
N ALA A 24 -1.24 -7.99 16.64
CA ALA A 24 -2.19 -7.20 17.40
C ALA A 24 -3.53 -7.93 17.57
N ALA A 25 -4.06 -8.52 16.49
CA ALA A 25 -5.29 -9.31 16.48
C ALA A 25 -5.20 -10.53 17.41
N ALA A 26 -4.04 -11.20 17.46
CA ALA A 26 -3.79 -12.35 18.32
C ALA A 26 -3.80 -12.00 19.83
N GLN A 27 -3.69 -10.72 20.19
CA GLN A 27 -3.77 -10.24 21.57
C GLN A 27 -5.20 -9.91 22.01
N TRP A 28 -6.18 -10.02 21.12
CA TRP A 28 -7.57 -9.73 21.47
C TRP A 28 -8.13 -10.76 22.47
N PRO A 29 -8.82 -10.33 23.55
CA PRO A 29 -9.38 -11.26 24.53
C PRO A 29 -10.44 -12.19 23.95
N ASN A 30 -11.23 -11.68 23.01
CA ASN A 30 -12.13 -12.46 22.18
C ASN A 30 -11.54 -12.52 20.77
N PRO A 31 -11.52 -13.69 20.09
CA PRO A 31 -10.88 -13.82 18.79
C PRO A 31 -11.35 -12.75 17.80
N TYR A 32 -10.39 -12.01 17.24
CA TYR A 32 -10.63 -11.02 16.20
C TYR A 32 -11.21 -11.66 14.94
N SER A 33 -12.34 -11.15 14.45
CA SER A 33 -12.96 -11.60 13.21
C SER A 33 -12.47 -10.77 12.03
N TRP A 34 -11.64 -11.34 11.16
CA TRP A 34 -11.15 -10.66 9.95
C TRP A 34 -12.26 -10.25 8.97
N SER A 35 -13.43 -10.89 9.03
CA SER A 35 -14.59 -10.54 8.20
C SER A 35 -15.49 -9.49 8.84
N SER A 36 -15.60 -9.47 10.16
CA SER A 36 -16.58 -8.63 10.88
C SER A 36 -15.96 -7.41 11.56
N ASN A 37 -14.68 -7.47 11.92
CA ASN A 37 -13.95 -6.40 12.57
C ASN A 37 -13.20 -5.54 11.56
N PHE A 38 -13.21 -4.24 11.81
CA PHE A 38 -12.50 -3.27 11.02
C PHE A 38 -11.00 -3.37 11.26
N ILE A 39 -10.19 -2.99 10.27
CA ILE A 39 -8.77 -2.71 10.42
C ILE A 39 -8.59 -1.66 11.52
N SER A 40 -9.40 -0.60 11.51
CA SER A 40 -9.37 0.47 12.51
C SER A 40 -9.66 -0.02 13.93
N ASP A 41 -10.45 -1.10 14.11
CA ASP A 41 -10.70 -1.71 15.42
C ASP A 41 -9.38 -2.17 16.08
N LEU A 42 -8.37 -2.59 15.29
CA LEU A 42 -7.05 -2.97 15.82
C LEU A 42 -6.32 -1.80 16.48
N GLY A 43 -6.65 -0.56 16.09
CA GLY A 43 -6.04 0.67 16.61
C GLY A 43 -6.76 1.31 17.78
N VAL A 44 -7.89 0.74 18.22
CA VAL A 44 -8.72 1.29 19.31
C VAL A 44 -8.00 1.18 20.65
N THR A 45 -7.97 2.28 21.41
CA THR A 45 -7.19 2.41 22.65
C THR A 45 -7.91 1.96 23.92
N ALA A 46 -9.25 1.89 23.89
CA ALA A 46 -10.05 1.49 25.04
C ALA A 46 -10.86 0.20 24.79
N CYS A 47 -11.04 -0.61 25.84
CA CYS A 47 -11.89 -1.81 25.79
C CYS A 47 -13.32 -1.46 26.23
N ARG A 48 -14.25 -1.38 25.28
CA ARG A 48 -15.68 -1.08 25.53
C ARG A 48 -16.54 -1.41 24.32
N THR A 49 -17.85 -1.29 24.50
CA THR A 49 -18.80 -1.28 23.39
C THR A 49 -18.76 0.08 22.70
N PHE A 50 -18.64 0.06 21.38
CA PHE A 50 -18.69 1.23 20.52
C PHE A 50 -19.90 1.15 19.59
N ASP A 51 -20.59 2.28 19.46
CA ASP A 51 -21.46 2.54 18.32
C ASP A 51 -20.55 3.03 17.18
N ALA A 52 -20.31 2.17 16.20
CA ALA A 52 -19.43 2.49 15.07
C ALA A 52 -20.16 3.22 13.93
N GLY A 53 -21.30 3.86 14.22
CA GLY A 53 -22.15 4.49 13.20
C GLY A 53 -22.84 3.47 12.29
N THR A 54 -22.69 2.18 12.59
CA THR A 54 -23.47 1.07 12.01
C THR A 54 -24.61 0.75 12.97
N ARG A 55 -25.75 0.24 12.50
CA ARG A 55 -26.93 -0.06 13.36
C ARG A 55 -26.69 -1.16 14.42
N VAL A 56 -25.44 -1.56 14.66
CA VAL A 56 -25.03 -2.66 15.54
C VAL A 56 -23.84 -2.20 16.39
N GLU A 57 -24.06 -2.07 17.69
CA GLU A 57 -22.99 -1.85 18.66
C GLU A 57 -22.04 -3.06 18.69
N ARG A 58 -20.73 -2.81 18.80
CA ARG A 58 -19.70 -3.87 18.84
C ARG A 58 -18.75 -3.67 20.01
N TYR A 59 -18.48 -4.73 20.76
CA TYR A 59 -17.41 -4.73 21.77
C TYR A 59 -16.05 -4.83 21.08
N ILE A 60 -15.19 -3.83 21.32
CA ILE A 60 -13.82 -3.76 20.77
C ILE A 60 -12.85 -3.69 21.94
N CYS A 61 -11.77 -4.47 21.87
CA CYS A 61 -10.68 -4.44 22.84
C CYS A 61 -9.40 -4.90 22.17
N SER A 62 -8.49 -3.95 21.88
CA SER A 62 -7.23 -4.20 21.19
C SER A 62 -6.03 -3.88 22.08
N PRO A 63 -5.56 -4.83 22.93
CA PRO A 63 -4.34 -4.61 23.72
C PRO A 63 -3.10 -4.29 22.88
N GLY A 64 -3.06 -4.80 21.65
CA GLY A 64 -2.01 -4.55 20.67
C GLY A 64 -2.11 -3.22 19.91
N HIS A 65 -2.96 -2.27 20.33
CA HIS A 65 -3.24 -1.05 19.57
C HIS A 65 -2.00 -0.21 19.25
N LEU A 66 -1.01 -0.15 20.14
CA LEU A 66 0.26 0.56 19.88
C LEU A 66 1.03 -0.06 18.71
N LEU A 67 1.03 -1.39 18.60
CA LEU A 67 1.66 -2.09 17.49
C LEU A 67 0.88 -1.84 16.19
N ALA A 68 -0.45 -1.93 16.23
CA ALA A 68 -1.29 -1.68 15.06
C ALA A 68 -1.11 -0.25 14.55
N ASN A 69 -1.36 0.76 15.40
CA ASN A 69 -1.22 2.17 15.05
C ASN A 69 0.22 2.54 14.66
N GLY A 70 1.21 2.05 15.41
CA GLY A 70 2.63 2.27 15.09
C GLY A 70 3.03 1.66 13.75
N SER A 71 2.51 0.48 13.40
CA SER A 71 2.74 -0.15 12.10
C SER A 71 2.06 0.62 10.97
N THR A 72 0.87 1.17 11.19
CA THR A 72 0.18 2.07 10.24
C THR A 72 0.99 3.34 10.01
N VAL A 73 1.53 3.96 11.07
CA VAL A 73 2.44 5.12 10.96
C VAL A 73 3.68 4.77 10.15
N ALA A 74 4.34 3.64 10.47
CA ALA A 74 5.52 3.20 9.75
C ALA A 74 5.21 2.91 8.27
N ASN A 75 4.09 2.25 7.97
CA ASN A 75 3.63 1.95 6.62
C ASN A 75 3.44 3.23 5.79
N GLY A 76 2.77 4.23 6.36
CA GLY A 76 2.60 5.53 5.70
C GLY A 76 3.93 6.24 5.41
N ALA A 77 4.86 6.20 6.36
CA ALA A 77 6.19 6.79 6.19
C ALA A 77 7.01 6.07 5.10
N LEU A 78 7.01 4.74 5.10
CA LEU A 78 7.67 3.91 4.09
C LEU A 78 7.08 4.19 2.69
N MET A 79 5.76 4.25 2.59
CA MET A 79 5.06 4.58 1.34
C MET A 79 5.45 5.98 0.83
N ALA A 80 5.42 6.98 1.71
CA ALA A 80 5.72 8.37 1.35
C ALA A 80 7.16 8.57 0.90
N VAL A 81 8.12 8.09 1.69
CA VAL A 81 9.54 8.19 1.35
C VAL A 81 9.85 7.37 0.10
N GLY A 82 9.29 6.16 -0.02
CA GLY A 82 9.44 5.31 -1.19
C GLY A 82 8.93 6.00 -2.47
N ALA A 83 7.77 6.65 -2.42
CA ALA A 83 7.20 7.38 -3.55
C ALA A 83 8.10 8.55 -3.98
N VAL A 84 8.62 9.33 -3.02
CA VAL A 84 9.59 10.40 -3.30
C VAL A 84 10.84 9.82 -3.97
N LEU A 85 11.38 8.71 -3.48
CA LEU A 85 12.56 8.08 -4.07
C LEU A 85 12.30 7.54 -5.49
N LEU A 86 11.07 7.12 -5.80
CA LEU A 86 10.66 6.54 -7.08
C LEU A 86 10.13 7.56 -8.11
N TRP A 87 10.08 8.85 -7.81
CA TRP A 87 9.48 9.90 -8.67
C TRP A 87 9.94 9.95 -10.14
N SER A 88 11.09 9.35 -10.47
CA SER A 88 11.75 9.37 -11.78
C SER A 88 11.95 7.96 -12.33
N ALA A 89 11.32 6.95 -11.73
CA ALA A 89 11.40 5.55 -12.15
C ALA A 89 10.51 5.23 -13.37
N TRP A 90 9.66 6.17 -13.77
CA TRP A 90 8.53 5.91 -14.66
C TRP A 90 8.82 6.30 -16.11
N PRO A 91 8.29 5.55 -17.11
CA PRO A 91 8.54 5.83 -18.52
C PRO A 91 8.20 7.28 -18.93
N ARG A 92 7.06 7.81 -18.48
CA ARG A 92 6.73 9.23 -18.61
C ARG A 92 7.03 9.98 -17.31
N GLN A 93 8.19 10.63 -17.26
CA GLN A 93 8.68 11.25 -16.03
C GLN A 93 7.74 12.31 -15.44
N ARG A 94 7.16 13.22 -16.24
CA ARG A 94 6.28 14.28 -15.71
C ARG A 94 5.04 13.69 -15.02
N THR A 95 4.33 12.81 -15.73
CA THR A 95 3.15 12.11 -15.20
C THR A 95 3.51 11.21 -14.02
N GLY A 96 4.66 10.53 -14.07
CA GLY A 96 5.16 9.71 -12.97
C GLY A 96 5.50 10.52 -11.72
N LYS A 97 6.06 11.72 -11.86
CA LYS A 97 6.26 12.64 -10.73
C LYS A 97 4.94 13.04 -10.11
N THR A 98 3.95 13.43 -10.93
CA THR A 98 2.59 13.74 -10.43
C THR A 98 1.99 12.56 -9.68
N ALA A 99 2.05 11.36 -10.25
CA ALA A 99 1.60 10.13 -9.60
C ALA A 99 2.25 9.93 -8.23
N MET A 100 3.58 10.05 -8.15
CA MET A 100 4.30 9.86 -6.90
C MET A 100 4.05 10.97 -5.87
N SER A 101 3.78 12.20 -6.28
CA SER A 101 3.37 13.26 -5.35
C SER A 101 2.06 12.91 -4.65
N PHE A 102 1.08 12.40 -5.40
CA PHE A 102 -0.19 11.93 -4.86
C PHE A 102 -0.03 10.70 -3.96
N VAL A 103 0.77 9.72 -4.37
CA VAL A 103 1.07 8.55 -3.52
C VAL A 103 1.82 8.97 -2.25
N ALA A 104 2.73 9.94 -2.34
CA ALA A 104 3.45 10.45 -1.17
C ALA A 104 2.51 11.17 -0.19
N ALA A 105 1.62 12.02 -0.70
CA ALA A 105 0.56 12.65 0.11
C ALA A 105 -0.34 11.58 0.75
N GLY A 106 -0.73 10.56 -0.02
CA GLY A 106 -1.46 9.40 0.50
C GLY A 106 -0.71 8.68 1.62
N GLY A 107 0.61 8.48 1.50
CA GLY A 107 1.44 7.91 2.56
C GLY A 107 1.46 8.76 3.83
N VAL A 108 1.58 10.08 3.72
CA VAL A 108 1.46 11.00 4.87
C VAL A 108 0.08 10.88 5.53
N LEU A 109 -0.98 10.78 4.74
CA LEU A 109 -2.33 10.59 5.28
C LEU A 109 -2.49 9.23 5.98
N VAL A 110 -1.90 8.14 5.45
CA VAL A 110 -1.82 6.85 6.18
C VAL A 110 -1.12 7.03 7.54
N MET A 111 -0.05 7.84 7.62
CA MET A 111 0.59 8.11 8.92
C MET A 111 -0.37 8.78 9.89
N LEU A 112 -1.13 9.77 9.42
CA LEU A 112 -2.11 10.47 10.23
C LEU A 112 -3.24 9.54 10.70
N VAL A 113 -3.72 8.60 9.86
CA VAL A 113 -4.67 7.56 10.28
C VAL A 113 -4.13 6.78 11.49
N GLY A 114 -2.85 6.42 11.48
CA GLY A 114 -2.23 5.71 12.60
C GLY A 114 -2.09 6.54 13.88
N PHE A 115 -1.90 7.86 13.77
CA PHE A 115 -1.85 8.75 14.94
C PHE A 115 -3.23 9.06 15.51
N LEU A 116 -4.25 9.09 14.67
CA LEU A 116 -5.62 9.41 15.01
C LEU A 116 -6.37 8.13 15.36
N ALA A 117 -6.14 7.56 16.55
CA ALA A 117 -6.88 6.38 16.99
C ALA A 117 -8.40 6.64 16.91
N TRP A 118 -9.12 5.71 16.28
CA TRP A 118 -10.52 5.93 15.88
C TRP A 118 -11.45 6.20 17.07
N ASP A 119 -11.23 5.55 18.22
CA ASP A 119 -12.02 5.75 19.43
C ASP A 119 -11.80 7.12 20.11
N VAL A 120 -10.71 7.81 19.78
CA VAL A 120 -10.37 9.13 20.35
C VAL A 120 -10.74 10.25 19.39
N TYR A 121 -10.51 10.04 18.08
CA TYR A 121 -10.71 11.05 17.03
C TYR A 121 -11.48 10.47 15.82
N PRO A 122 -12.73 9.98 15.99
CA PRO A 122 -13.43 9.23 14.95
C PRO A 122 -13.61 10.04 13.65
N GLU A 123 -14.13 11.27 13.74
CA GLU A 123 -14.38 12.13 12.57
C GLU A 123 -13.08 12.46 11.82
N ALA A 124 -11.99 12.73 12.56
CA ALA A 124 -10.70 13.05 11.96
C ALA A 124 -10.04 11.82 11.33
N HIS A 125 -10.15 10.65 11.98
CA HIS A 125 -9.69 9.37 11.44
C HIS A 125 -10.37 9.08 10.10
N ASP A 126 -11.71 9.15 10.08
CA ASP A 126 -12.51 8.85 8.89
C ASP A 126 -12.24 9.84 7.75
N ALA A 127 -12.16 11.14 8.07
CA ALA A 127 -11.84 12.17 7.08
C ALA A 127 -10.45 11.98 6.46
N VAL A 128 -9.44 11.65 7.29
CA VAL A 128 -8.07 11.41 6.83
C VAL A 128 -7.98 10.10 6.04
N ALA A 129 -8.68 9.04 6.45
CA ALA A 129 -8.76 7.78 5.71
C ALA A 129 -9.41 7.97 4.33
N LEU A 130 -10.51 8.73 4.25
CA LEU A 130 -11.13 9.09 2.97
C LEU A 130 -10.17 9.90 2.08
N ALA A 131 -9.52 10.93 2.64
CA ALA A 131 -8.54 11.73 1.91
C ALA A 131 -7.37 10.86 1.42
N GLN A 132 -6.91 9.92 2.23
CA GLN A 132 -5.85 8.97 1.88
C GLN A 132 -6.26 8.12 0.67
N ALA A 133 -7.46 7.54 0.68
CA ALA A 133 -7.98 6.74 -0.43
C ALA A 133 -8.02 7.56 -1.74
N LEU A 134 -8.59 8.78 -1.68
CA LEU A 134 -8.67 9.68 -2.83
C LEU A 134 -7.29 10.01 -3.40
N MET A 135 -6.33 10.40 -2.55
CA MET A 135 -4.97 10.73 -2.99
C MET A 135 -4.29 9.54 -3.64
N GLN A 136 -4.41 8.34 -3.06
CA GLN A 136 -3.82 7.14 -3.64
C GLN A 136 -4.48 6.73 -4.95
N TRP A 137 -5.81 6.79 -5.07
CA TRP A 137 -6.51 6.50 -6.32
C TRP A 137 -6.11 7.45 -7.46
N ILE A 138 -6.03 8.75 -7.16
CA ILE A 138 -5.57 9.75 -8.12
C ILE A 138 -4.12 9.44 -8.54
N GLY A 139 -3.24 9.14 -7.57
CA GLY A 139 -1.86 8.75 -7.82
C GLY A 139 -1.73 7.51 -8.71
N MET A 140 -2.51 6.46 -8.43
CA MET A 140 -2.55 5.23 -9.21
C MET A 140 -3.10 5.47 -10.63
N ALA A 141 -4.13 6.30 -10.78
CA ALA A 141 -4.66 6.67 -12.09
C ALA A 141 -3.59 7.38 -12.94
N PHE A 142 -2.89 8.37 -12.38
CA PHE A 142 -1.74 9.00 -13.05
C PHE A 142 -0.64 8.00 -13.36
N LEU A 143 -0.39 7.03 -12.47
CA LEU A 143 0.62 6.00 -12.72
C LEU A 143 0.26 5.13 -13.92
N VAL A 144 -1.01 4.71 -14.07
CA VAL A 144 -1.45 3.95 -15.26
C VAL A 144 -1.12 4.73 -16.54
N PHE A 145 -1.37 6.03 -16.59
CA PHE A 145 -0.98 6.88 -17.72
C PHE A 145 0.54 6.99 -17.90
N ALA A 146 1.29 7.04 -16.80
CA ALA A 146 2.75 7.09 -16.83
C ALA A 146 3.38 5.80 -17.39
N LEU A 147 2.70 4.66 -17.24
CA LEU A 147 3.14 3.35 -17.73
C LEU A 147 2.69 3.02 -19.17
N LYS A 148 1.71 3.77 -19.72
CA LYS A 148 1.09 3.49 -21.03
C LYS A 148 2.11 3.35 -22.16
N GLY A 149 1.98 2.32 -22.98
CA GLY A 149 2.83 2.12 -24.17
C GLY A 149 4.24 1.57 -23.89
N SER A 150 4.60 1.28 -22.64
CA SER A 150 5.81 0.53 -22.32
C SER A 150 5.48 -0.96 -22.16
N THR A 151 6.02 -1.80 -23.06
CA THR A 151 5.84 -3.26 -23.01
C THR A 151 6.45 -3.87 -21.75
N ALA A 152 7.60 -3.35 -21.31
CA ALA A 152 8.25 -3.72 -20.06
C ALA A 152 7.40 -3.41 -18.81
N ALA A 153 6.51 -2.41 -18.90
CA ALA A 153 5.65 -1.98 -17.81
C ALA A 153 4.22 -2.56 -17.84
N ARG A 154 3.89 -3.42 -18.81
CA ARG A 154 2.50 -3.90 -19.02
C ARG A 154 1.90 -4.54 -17.78
N TRP A 155 2.69 -5.33 -17.05
CA TRP A 155 2.23 -6.02 -15.84
C TRP A 155 2.04 -5.06 -14.67
N ALA A 156 2.95 -4.10 -14.50
CA ALA A 156 2.79 -3.03 -13.51
C ALA A 156 1.53 -2.18 -13.80
N SER A 157 1.24 -1.92 -15.07
CA SER A 157 0.04 -1.18 -15.47
C SER A 157 -1.24 -1.99 -15.19
N ALA A 158 -1.26 -3.28 -15.55
CA ALA A 158 -2.41 -4.15 -15.30
C ALA A 158 -2.66 -4.34 -13.80
N LEU A 159 -1.60 -4.56 -13.01
CA LEU A 159 -1.66 -4.64 -11.55
C LEU A 159 -2.23 -3.34 -10.97
N THR A 160 -1.71 -2.18 -11.36
CA THR A 160 -2.17 -0.88 -10.84
C THR A 160 -3.64 -0.64 -11.19
N LEU A 161 -4.06 -0.96 -12.42
CA LEU A 161 -5.46 -0.81 -12.83
C LEU A 161 -6.39 -1.77 -12.06
N ALA A 162 -5.98 -3.03 -11.88
CA ALA A 162 -6.75 -4.00 -11.12
C ALA A 162 -6.88 -3.59 -9.65
N SER A 163 -5.77 -3.18 -9.02
CA SER A 163 -5.74 -2.75 -7.61
C SER A 163 -6.56 -1.49 -7.36
N VAL A 164 -6.47 -0.47 -8.22
CA VAL A 164 -7.28 0.76 -8.03
C VAL A 164 -8.77 0.47 -8.21
N THR A 165 -9.12 -0.38 -9.17
CA THR A 165 -10.51 -0.81 -9.39
C THR A 165 -11.04 -1.60 -8.20
N LEU A 166 -10.25 -2.55 -7.69
CA LEU A 166 -10.60 -3.36 -6.53
C LEU A 166 -10.76 -2.51 -5.27
N SER A 167 -9.86 -1.54 -5.06
CA SER A 167 -9.92 -0.62 -3.93
C SER A 167 -11.15 0.29 -3.98
N ILE A 168 -11.46 0.88 -5.14
CA ILE A 168 -12.68 1.70 -5.31
C ILE A 168 -13.93 0.83 -5.11
N ALA A 169 -13.99 -0.36 -5.69
CA ALA A 169 -15.11 -1.28 -5.51
C ALA A 169 -15.27 -1.70 -4.04
N GLY A 170 -14.16 -2.02 -3.36
CA GLY A 170 -14.12 -2.32 -1.93
C GLY A 170 -14.65 -1.15 -1.09
N PHE A 171 -14.26 0.08 -1.43
CA PHE A 171 -14.74 1.27 -0.75
C PHE A 171 -16.24 1.51 -0.95
N VAL A 172 -16.76 1.33 -2.18
CA VAL A 172 -18.21 1.41 -2.43
C VAL A 172 -18.97 0.36 -1.61
N LEU A 173 -18.48 -0.88 -1.58
CA LEU A 173 -19.05 -1.94 -0.76
C LEU A 173 -18.96 -1.63 0.74
N PHE A 174 -17.87 -0.99 1.18
CA PHE A 174 -17.68 -0.58 2.57
C PHE A 174 -18.70 0.48 2.98
N ILE A 175 -18.88 1.52 2.16
CA ILE A 175 -19.90 2.56 2.38
C ILE A 175 -21.31 1.96 2.42
N ASP A 176 -21.64 1.05 1.49
CA ASP A 176 -22.92 0.34 1.51
C ASP A 176 -23.09 -0.48 2.81
N ALA A 177 -22.04 -1.17 3.26
CA ALA A 177 -22.10 -2.05 4.43
C ALA A 177 -22.31 -1.26 5.72
N ILE A 178 -21.55 -0.16 5.91
CA ILE A 178 -21.69 0.69 7.11
C ILE A 178 -23.04 1.43 7.11
N SER A 179 -23.61 1.70 5.93
CA SER A 179 -24.95 2.31 5.78
C SER A 179 -26.10 1.32 6.01
N GLY A 180 -25.80 0.04 6.27
CA GLY A 180 -26.80 -1.02 6.45
C GLY A 180 -27.38 -1.58 5.15
N GLY A 181 -26.66 -1.42 4.05
CA GLY A 181 -27.01 -1.97 2.74
C GLY A 181 -26.69 -3.47 2.60
N PRO A 182 -27.00 -4.07 1.42
CA PRO A 182 -26.86 -5.51 1.19
C PRO A 182 -25.42 -6.05 1.37
N SER A 183 -24.40 -5.22 1.14
CA SER A 183 -23.00 -5.63 1.25
C SER A 183 -22.58 -5.95 2.69
N ILE A 184 -23.40 -5.65 3.72
CA ILE A 184 -23.15 -6.09 5.10
C ILE A 184 -22.93 -7.60 5.21
N SER A 185 -23.57 -8.37 4.31
CA SER A 185 -23.42 -9.83 4.19
C SER A 185 -22.01 -10.29 3.80
N LEU A 186 -21.23 -9.43 3.13
CA LEU A 186 -19.82 -9.69 2.80
C LEU A 186 -18.92 -9.52 4.02
N GLY A 187 -19.39 -8.83 5.06
CA GLY A 187 -18.62 -8.52 6.25
C GLY A 187 -17.92 -7.15 6.17
N LEU A 188 -18.18 -6.34 7.20
CA LEU A 188 -17.60 -5.01 7.42
C LEU A 188 -16.07 -4.98 7.31
N GLY A 189 -15.40 -5.98 7.87
CA GLY A 189 -13.95 -6.10 7.85
C GLY A 189 -13.39 -6.49 6.48
N ILE A 190 -14.13 -7.25 5.67
CA ILE A 190 -13.70 -7.62 4.31
C ILE A 190 -13.77 -6.40 3.39
N THR A 191 -14.88 -5.66 3.43
CA THR A 191 -15.09 -4.52 2.53
C THR A 191 -14.07 -3.41 2.80
N GLU A 192 -13.76 -3.13 4.07
CA GLU A 192 -12.70 -2.17 4.44
C GLU A 192 -11.31 -2.63 3.97
N ARG A 193 -10.96 -3.91 4.11
CA ARG A 193 -9.67 -4.45 3.63
C ARG A 193 -9.53 -4.38 2.12
N LEU A 194 -10.60 -4.70 1.40
CA LEU A 194 -10.63 -4.50 -0.04
C LEU A 194 -10.40 -3.03 -0.40
N ALA A 195 -10.98 -2.11 0.36
CA ALA A 195 -10.78 -0.68 0.16
C ALA A 195 -9.32 -0.24 0.44
N PHE A 196 -8.75 -0.58 1.60
CA PHE A 196 -7.52 0.03 2.09
C PHE A 196 -6.28 -0.86 2.01
N ASP A 197 -6.36 -2.13 2.41
CA ASP A 197 -5.20 -3.05 2.38
C ASP A 197 -4.74 -3.35 0.94
N THR A 198 -5.67 -3.34 -0.03
CA THR A 198 -5.35 -3.46 -1.46
C THR A 198 -4.29 -2.45 -1.90
N LEU A 199 -4.31 -1.23 -1.37
CA LEU A 199 -3.38 -0.17 -1.73
C LEU A 199 -1.98 -0.45 -1.16
N THR A 200 -1.89 -0.98 0.06
CA THR A 200 -0.62 -1.41 0.67
C THR A 200 -0.03 -2.61 -0.08
N VAL A 201 -0.84 -3.63 -0.38
CA VAL A 201 -0.41 -4.81 -1.15
C VAL A 201 0.08 -4.39 -2.54
N TRP A 202 -0.65 -3.50 -3.21
CA TRP A 202 -0.25 -2.96 -4.52
C TRP A 202 1.14 -2.32 -4.48
N GLY A 203 1.38 -1.41 -3.53
CA GLY A 203 2.67 -0.72 -3.41
C GLY A 203 3.81 -1.70 -3.18
N ALA A 204 3.60 -2.69 -2.32
CA ALA A 204 4.59 -3.72 -2.04
C ALA A 204 4.93 -4.60 -3.24
N VAL A 205 3.91 -5.11 -3.94
CA VAL A 205 4.11 -5.93 -5.14
C VAL A 205 4.82 -5.12 -6.22
N LEU A 206 4.47 -3.84 -6.39
CA LEU A 206 5.14 -2.95 -7.33
C LEU A 206 6.60 -2.69 -6.92
N GLY A 207 6.89 -2.55 -5.62
CA GLY A 207 8.26 -2.51 -5.08
C GLY A 207 9.06 -3.76 -5.43
N VAL A 208 8.46 -4.95 -5.27
CA VAL A 208 9.10 -6.23 -5.64
C VAL A 208 9.41 -6.28 -7.14
N ILE A 209 8.46 -5.90 -7.99
CA ILE A 209 8.66 -5.83 -9.45
C ILE A 209 9.84 -4.89 -9.81
N LEU A 210 9.92 -3.73 -9.17
CA LEU A 210 11.01 -2.76 -9.39
C LEU A 210 12.38 -3.28 -8.91
N LEU A 211 12.43 -4.02 -7.79
CA LEU A 211 13.65 -4.69 -7.34
C LEU A 211 14.09 -5.76 -8.33
N MET A 212 13.18 -6.62 -8.79
CA MET A 212 13.49 -7.69 -9.75
C MET A 212 13.99 -7.14 -11.09
N THR A 213 13.34 -6.10 -11.62
CA THR A 213 13.74 -5.45 -12.88
C THR A 213 15.11 -4.76 -12.79
N THR A 214 15.44 -4.14 -11.66
CA THR A 214 16.76 -3.52 -11.44
C THR A 214 17.88 -4.51 -11.09
N LEU A 215 17.55 -5.72 -10.64
CA LEU A 215 18.50 -6.83 -10.50
C LEU A 215 18.79 -7.49 -11.85
N GLY A 216 17.75 -7.73 -12.66
CA GLY A 216 17.87 -8.32 -14.00
C GLY A 216 18.78 -7.54 -14.94
N HIS A 217 18.67 -6.20 -14.97
CA HIS A 217 19.51 -5.34 -15.82
C HIS A 217 21.01 -5.39 -15.45
N ARG A 218 21.37 -5.67 -14.19
CA ARG A 218 22.78 -5.81 -13.80
C ARG A 218 23.38 -7.15 -14.20
N SER A 219 22.58 -8.21 -14.15
CA SER A 219 23.05 -9.55 -14.53
C SER A 219 23.35 -9.60 -16.04
N THR A 220 22.52 -8.96 -16.87
CA THR A 220 22.75 -8.89 -18.32
C THR A 220 23.95 -8.00 -18.66
N SER A 221 24.12 -6.84 -18.01
CA SER A 221 25.29 -5.98 -18.27
C SER A 221 26.60 -6.64 -17.85
N SER A 222 26.63 -7.30 -16.69
CA SER A 222 27.81 -8.03 -16.20
C SER A 222 28.18 -9.22 -17.10
N ASN A 223 27.19 -9.95 -17.62
CA ASN A 223 27.44 -11.03 -18.58
C ASN A 223 27.95 -10.51 -19.93
N GLN A 224 27.46 -9.34 -20.38
CA GLN A 224 27.89 -8.73 -21.64
C GLN A 224 29.33 -8.21 -21.56
N GLU A 225 29.74 -7.60 -20.44
CA GLU A 225 31.14 -7.20 -20.20
C GLU A 225 32.07 -8.41 -20.09
N ALA A 226 31.65 -9.50 -19.43
CA ALA A 226 32.44 -10.73 -19.34
C ALA A 226 32.64 -11.40 -20.71
N ILE A 227 31.62 -11.40 -21.57
CA ILE A 227 31.73 -11.93 -22.94
C ILE A 227 32.69 -11.08 -23.78
N LEU A 228 32.56 -9.74 -23.74
CA LEU A 228 33.43 -8.83 -24.48
C LEU A 228 34.90 -8.89 -24.01
N GLY A 229 35.15 -9.07 -22.71
CA GLY A 229 36.49 -9.23 -22.15
C GLY A 229 37.16 -10.58 -22.44
N SER A 230 36.40 -11.57 -22.92
CA SER A 230 36.90 -12.91 -23.30
C SER A 230 37.17 -13.07 -24.80
N ALA A 231 36.89 -12.05 -25.61
CA ALA A 231 37.19 -12.07 -27.04
C ALA A 231 38.72 -12.09 -27.25
N PRO A 232 39.29 -13.06 -28.00
CA PRO A 232 40.72 -13.09 -28.28
C PRO A 232 41.11 -11.83 -29.03
N THR A 233 42.04 -11.06 -28.47
CA THR A 233 42.70 -9.96 -29.20
C THR A 233 43.51 -10.57 -30.33
N THR A 234 42.95 -10.61 -31.53
CA THR A 234 43.71 -10.90 -32.74
C THR A 234 44.64 -9.72 -32.99
N SER A 235 45.92 -9.87 -32.62
CA SER A 235 46.94 -8.92 -33.06
C SER A 235 47.09 -9.06 -34.58
N PRO A 236 46.99 -7.98 -35.37
CA PRO A 236 47.43 -8.03 -36.75
C PRO A 236 48.97 -8.02 -36.75
N GLY A 237 49.56 -9.21 -36.85
CA GLY A 237 50.99 -9.39 -37.10
C GLY A 237 51.27 -9.21 -38.58
N ALA A 238 52.10 -8.20 -38.87
CA ALA A 238 52.70 -7.89 -40.16
C ALA A 238 53.82 -8.86 -40.55
#